data_AF-A0A8X7XCG9-F1
#
_entry.id   AF-A0A8X7XCG9-F1
#
_cell.length_a   1.000
_cell.length_b   1.000
_cell.length_c   1.000
_cell.angle_alpha   90.00
_cell.angle_beta   90.00
_cell.angle_gamma   90.00
#
_symmetry.space_group_name_H-M   'P 1'
#
loop_
_entity.id
_entity.type
_entity.pdbx_description
1 polymer ?
#
loop_
_entity_poly.entity_id
_entity_poly.type
_entity_poly.pdbx_seq_one_letter_code
_entity_poly.pdbx_strand_id
1 'polypeptide(L)'
;MFYISEVTVAFITFLLLFLFVKRQRNRIKLPGPWGLPVIGNILQLGTLPHLTLAKMRKSYGNVFQIHLGTKSVVVVSGYEMIKTVLVTQGKCFANRPDFYFLSLIGNGESFTFSLKYGESWKLLRKILGNALRSFSQEKAKNSTFSCLLEEHVSTEAVELAKDFENCSKDNNYFNGRGLISCAVANVVCALCFGKRYEHDDKDFHSLIEINSELQTASGSVSLLDFIPILHYFPSATLKAVHKFISNLNNYFERSIQEHYDTYDVPSAHGPTVKPYPNFNANTDAALLDKAIKVKGVDENTIIEIMAKRSNTQRQQTKAAYQQATGKPLDAALKSALSGHLEDVVLGLLKTPAQYDAYLLKHSMKGLGTDEDTLIEILASRTNREIQEICSVYKEEYKTDLDKDITSDTSGDFRTALLSLSKGSRTETLSVDEDLADKDARGSGTRDKILIRIMISRSEVDLEDIKVEYRKKYGKTLYQDIADSHKPRHSDSSLSLSNAMIRASINSTKITASSAKSRSVNLFSPADVPQPLDPTRSKKLPLTNPRINWEKHRGPASTLHSTHSTSIQAGHDIQQPRGDPANPQDVPQDSSIN
;
A
#
# COMPACT_ATOMS: atom_id res chain seq x y z
N MET A 1 13.65 48.79 34.58
CA MET A 1 13.31 47.41 35.00
C MET A 1 14.31 46.43 34.38
N PHE A 2 15.62 46.54 34.71
CA PHE A 2 16.67 45.67 34.14
C PHE A 2 17.81 45.49 35.15
N TYR A 3 17.67 44.53 36.06
CA TYR A 3 18.79 43.88 36.74
C TYR A 3 18.61 42.38 36.53
N ILE A 4 18.88 41.92 35.30
CA ILE A 4 19.21 40.51 35.08
C ILE A 4 20.58 40.34 35.74
N SER A 5 20.55 39.84 36.98
CA SER A 5 21.68 39.89 37.91
C SER A 5 22.89 39.13 37.34
N GLU A 6 24.09 39.62 37.62
CA GLU A 6 25.37 38.98 37.24
C GLU A 6 25.40 37.49 37.64
N VAL A 7 24.68 37.13 38.70
CA VAL A 7 24.46 35.75 39.16
C VAL A 7 23.77 34.88 38.11
N THR A 8 22.76 35.39 37.39
CA THR A 8 22.09 34.64 36.32
C THR A 8 23.02 34.40 35.12
N VAL A 9 23.84 35.39 34.76
CA VAL A 9 24.84 35.25 33.69
C VAL A 9 25.93 34.26 34.09
N ALA A 10 26.43 34.35 35.33
CA ALA A 10 27.39 33.39 35.89
C ALA A 10 26.82 31.96 35.96
N PHE A 11 25.55 31.82 36.33
CA PHE A 11 24.89 30.52 36.37
C PHE A 11 24.68 29.93 34.97
N ILE A 12 24.23 30.73 33.99
CA ILE A 12 24.07 30.28 32.60
C ILE A 12 25.43 29.91 32.00
N THR A 13 26.47 30.72 32.21
CA THR A 13 27.81 30.42 31.71
C THR A 13 28.37 29.15 32.37
N PHE A 14 28.23 28.98 33.69
CA PHE A 14 28.60 27.76 34.38
C PHE A 14 27.80 26.54 33.89
N LEU A 15 26.49 26.67 33.69
CA LEU A 15 25.64 25.59 33.16
C LEU A 15 26.10 25.20 31.74
N LEU A 16 26.39 26.17 30.88
CA LEU A 16 26.92 25.93 29.54
C LEU A 16 28.30 25.26 29.59
N LEU A 17 29.19 25.70 30.48
CA LEU A 17 30.52 25.11 30.69
C LEU A 17 30.43 23.69 31.26
N PHE A 18 29.54 23.46 32.22
CA PHE A 18 29.27 22.16 32.81
C PHE A 18 28.68 21.19 31.78
N LEU A 19 27.69 21.63 31.00
CA LEU A 19 27.13 20.85 29.89
C LEU A 19 28.20 20.57 28.82
N PHE A 20 29.11 21.52 28.55
CA PHE A 20 30.23 21.35 27.63
C PHE A 20 31.24 20.31 28.13
N VAL A 21 31.65 20.37 29.41
CA VAL A 21 32.57 19.41 30.03
C VAL A 21 31.95 18.03 30.15
N LYS A 22 30.67 17.94 30.56
CA LYS A 22 29.92 16.67 30.62
C LYS A 22 29.79 16.04 29.22
N ARG A 23 29.58 16.85 28.18
CA ARG A 23 29.54 16.42 26.77
C ARG A 23 30.90 15.92 26.27
N GLN A 24 32.02 16.45 26.77
CA GLN A 24 33.38 16.01 26.43
C GLN A 24 33.75 14.68 27.09
N ARG A 25 33.30 14.43 28.34
CA ARG A 25 33.72 13.29 29.17
C ARG A 25 33.23 11.92 28.68
N ASN A 26 32.15 11.87 27.89
CA ASN A 26 31.52 10.62 27.42
C ASN A 26 31.74 10.32 25.91
N ARG A 27 32.72 10.96 25.25
CA ARG A 27 32.96 10.73 23.82
C ARG A 27 34.02 9.65 23.58
N ILE A 28 33.68 8.68 22.74
CA ILE A 28 34.65 7.80 22.07
C ILE A 28 35.62 8.70 21.28
N LYS A 29 36.92 8.53 21.48
CA LYS A 29 37.97 9.33 20.81
C LYS A 29 38.23 8.80 19.40
N LEU A 30 37.35 9.13 18.46
CA LEU A 30 37.64 8.96 17.04
C LEU A 30 38.31 10.24 16.49
N PRO A 31 39.23 10.13 15.52
CA PRO A 31 39.78 11.29 14.84
C PRO A 31 38.66 12.01 14.09
N GLY A 32 38.77 13.33 13.92
CA GLY A 32 37.76 14.10 13.21
C GLY A 32 37.99 15.61 13.26
N PRO A 33 37.42 16.36 12.30
CA PRO A 33 37.49 17.80 12.28
C PRO A 33 36.68 18.42 13.42
N TRP A 34 37.14 19.55 13.94
CA TRP A 34 36.38 20.32 14.91
C TRP A 34 35.09 20.86 14.27
N GLY A 35 33.96 20.73 14.98
CA GLY A 35 32.64 21.20 14.56
C GLY A 35 32.15 22.36 15.43
N LEU A 36 31.40 23.28 14.81
CA LEU A 36 30.82 24.44 15.49
C LEU A 36 29.78 24.01 16.55
N PRO A 37 29.57 24.79 17.63
CA PRO A 37 28.49 24.53 18.58
C PRO A 37 27.12 24.46 17.87
N VAL A 38 26.27 23.51 18.28
CA VAL A 38 24.90 23.28 17.77
C VAL A 38 24.81 22.82 16.30
N ILE A 39 25.62 23.36 15.39
CA ILE A 39 25.60 23.07 13.95
C ILE A 39 26.55 21.90 13.59
N GLY A 40 27.67 21.78 14.30
CA GLY A 40 28.72 20.80 14.00
C GLY A 40 29.49 21.13 12.72
N ASN A 41 29.68 20.12 11.87
CA ASN A 41 30.42 20.15 10.61
C ASN A 41 29.50 20.32 9.38
N ILE A 42 28.19 20.61 9.55
CA ILE A 42 27.25 20.73 8.42
C ILE A 42 27.75 21.75 7.39
N LEU A 43 28.20 22.93 7.83
CA LEU A 43 28.72 23.96 6.94
C LEU A 43 30.02 23.57 6.23
N GLN A 44 30.79 22.65 6.82
CA GLN A 44 32.04 22.15 6.21
C GLN A 44 31.77 21.16 5.08
N LEU A 45 30.62 20.47 5.07
CA LEU A 45 30.30 19.47 4.04
C LEU A 45 30.06 20.10 2.66
N GLY A 46 29.55 21.33 2.61
CA GLY A 46 29.23 22.04 1.36
C GLY A 46 28.11 21.36 0.56
N THR A 47 28.00 21.74 -0.72
CA THR A 47 26.98 21.24 -1.66
C THR A 47 27.25 19.82 -2.14
N LEU A 48 28.51 19.36 -2.09
CA LEU A 48 28.94 18.02 -2.50
C LEU A 48 29.60 17.27 -1.33
N PRO A 49 28.81 16.80 -0.33
CA PRO A 49 29.34 16.18 0.89
C PRO A 49 30.30 15.02 0.62
N HIS A 50 30.04 14.21 -0.42
CA HIS A 50 30.87 13.04 -0.75
C HIS A 50 32.32 13.42 -1.09
N LEU A 51 32.56 14.57 -1.76
CA LEU A 51 33.92 15.06 -2.06
C LEU A 51 34.62 15.56 -0.80
N THR A 52 33.90 16.29 0.04
CA THR A 52 34.43 16.79 1.32
C THR A 52 34.80 15.63 2.24
N LEU A 53 33.94 14.61 2.36
CA LEU A 53 34.21 13.41 3.14
C LEU A 53 35.41 12.64 2.58
N ALA A 54 35.56 12.54 1.26
CA ALA A 54 36.75 11.94 0.64
C ALA A 54 38.04 12.72 0.92
N LYS A 55 37.98 14.07 1.00
CA LYS A 55 39.11 14.90 1.44
C LYS A 55 39.42 14.67 2.92
N MET A 56 38.39 14.67 3.79
CA MET A 56 38.55 14.42 5.23
C MET A 56 39.16 13.03 5.51
N ARG A 57 38.80 12.01 4.73
CA ARG A 57 39.43 10.68 4.79
C ARG A 57 40.95 10.74 4.68
N LYS A 58 41.50 11.60 3.81
CA LYS A 58 42.96 11.73 3.65
C LYS A 58 43.64 12.25 4.93
N SER A 59 42.93 13.04 5.73
CA SER A 59 43.45 13.65 6.96
C SER A 59 43.17 12.85 8.23
N TYR A 60 42.03 12.16 8.30
CA TYR A 60 41.55 11.49 9.52
C TYR A 60 41.48 9.96 9.39
N GLY A 61 41.80 9.41 8.22
CA GLY A 61 41.80 7.98 7.95
C GLY A 61 40.45 7.42 7.50
N ASN A 62 40.35 6.09 7.49
CA ASN A 62 39.19 5.36 6.98
C ASN A 62 37.97 5.38 7.92
N VAL A 63 38.16 5.71 9.20
CA VAL A 63 37.09 5.82 10.19
C VAL A 63 37.31 7.08 10.99
N PHE A 64 36.39 8.03 10.87
CA PHE A 64 36.47 9.31 11.57
C PHE A 64 35.09 9.80 11.97
N GLN A 65 35.04 10.73 12.92
CA GLN A 65 33.80 11.26 13.48
C GLN A 65 33.56 12.70 13.03
N ILE A 66 32.32 13.01 12.71
CA ILE A 66 31.82 14.37 12.49
C ILE A 66 30.57 14.60 13.33
N HIS A 67 30.18 15.85 13.52
CA HIS A 67 28.93 16.25 14.16
C HIS A 67 28.01 16.86 13.12
N LEU A 68 26.80 16.32 12.99
CA LEU A 68 25.75 16.94 12.19
C LEU A 68 24.68 17.45 13.15
N GLY A 69 24.67 18.75 13.37
CA GLY A 69 23.80 19.40 14.34
C GLY A 69 24.08 18.90 15.76
N THR A 70 23.04 18.32 16.36
CA THR A 70 23.10 17.69 17.70
C THR A 70 23.58 16.24 17.66
N LYS A 71 23.60 15.58 16.50
CA LYS A 71 23.95 14.16 16.35
C LYS A 71 25.42 13.96 16.04
N SER A 72 25.98 12.88 16.57
CA SER A 72 27.32 12.40 16.25
C SER A 72 27.23 11.38 15.13
N VAL A 73 28.05 11.54 14.08
CA VAL A 73 28.06 10.67 12.91
C VAL A 73 29.46 10.10 12.74
N VAL A 74 29.55 8.78 12.61
CA VAL A 74 30.79 8.09 12.25
C VAL A 74 30.80 7.87 10.76
N VAL A 75 31.83 8.40 10.10
CA VAL A 75 32.05 8.22 8.67
C VAL A 75 32.98 7.04 8.48
N VAL A 76 32.52 6.07 7.71
CA VAL A 76 33.28 4.89 7.32
C VAL A 76 33.64 5.01 5.84
N SER A 77 34.90 4.77 5.51
CA SER A 77 35.44 4.95 4.17
C SER A 77 36.47 3.87 3.85
N GLY A 78 36.63 3.57 2.57
CA GLY A 78 37.53 2.53 2.08
C GLY A 78 36.88 1.15 2.03
N TYR A 79 37.30 0.35 1.04
CA TYR A 79 36.66 -0.92 0.69
C TYR A 79 36.55 -1.89 1.87
N GLU A 80 37.66 -2.17 2.57
CA GLU A 80 37.68 -3.14 3.68
C GLU A 80 36.73 -2.76 4.82
N MET A 81 36.71 -1.47 5.19
CA MET A 81 35.83 -1.01 6.27
C MET A 81 34.36 -1.00 5.85
N ILE A 82 34.07 -0.59 4.61
CA ILE A 82 32.71 -0.62 4.06
C ILE A 82 32.20 -2.07 3.97
N LYS A 83 33.03 -3.01 3.51
CA LYS A 83 32.72 -4.45 3.48
C LYS A 83 32.49 -5.01 4.88
N THR A 84 33.29 -4.60 5.86
CA THR A 84 33.12 -5.01 7.25
C THR A 84 31.75 -4.55 7.78
N VAL A 85 31.40 -3.29 7.59
CA VAL A 85 30.15 -2.70 8.11
C VAL A 85 28.90 -3.19 7.36
N LEU A 86 28.92 -3.20 6.03
CA LEU A 86 27.73 -3.50 5.22
C LEU A 86 27.50 -5.00 4.99
N VAL A 87 28.58 -5.81 4.95
CA VAL A 87 28.48 -7.24 4.62
C VAL A 87 28.74 -8.09 5.86
N THR A 88 29.94 -7.97 6.45
CA THR A 88 30.37 -8.86 7.55
C THR A 88 29.54 -8.65 8.81
N GLN A 89 29.25 -7.39 9.14
CA GLN A 89 28.45 -6.98 10.30
C GLN A 89 27.11 -6.36 9.89
N GLY A 90 26.62 -6.64 8.68
CA GLY A 90 25.47 -5.96 8.09
C GLY A 90 24.22 -5.95 8.98
N LYS A 91 23.98 -7.02 9.76
CA LYS A 91 22.86 -7.08 10.72
C LYS A 91 22.95 -6.01 11.84
N CYS A 92 24.15 -5.71 12.33
CA CYS A 92 24.37 -4.70 13.36
C CYS A 92 24.11 -3.28 12.85
N PHE A 93 24.26 -3.07 11.55
CA PHE A 93 24.09 -1.77 10.88
C PHE A 93 22.86 -1.73 9.95
N ALA A 94 21.94 -2.69 10.08
CA ALA A 94 20.77 -2.81 9.22
C ALA A 94 19.70 -1.75 9.51
N ASN A 95 19.68 -1.20 10.73
CA ASN A 95 18.74 -0.15 11.12
C ASN A 95 19.12 1.19 10.50
N ARG A 96 18.09 2.00 10.18
CA ARG A 96 18.29 3.39 9.82
C ARG A 96 18.26 4.25 11.08
N PRO A 97 18.98 5.38 11.12
CA PRO A 97 18.82 6.34 12.20
C PRO A 97 17.37 6.87 12.25
N ASP A 98 16.88 7.18 13.44
CA ASP A 98 15.58 7.85 13.65
C ASP A 98 15.62 9.27 13.08
N PHE A 99 15.38 9.36 11.78
CA PHE A 99 15.22 10.59 11.03
C PHE A 99 13.76 11.01 11.07
N TYR A 100 13.53 12.24 11.54
CA TYR A 100 12.22 12.85 11.59
C TYR A 100 11.59 12.91 10.20
N PHE A 101 12.37 13.24 9.18
CA PHE A 101 11.91 13.23 7.79
C PHE A 101 11.33 11.88 7.37
N LEU A 102 11.99 10.77 7.73
CA LEU A 102 11.50 9.42 7.42
C LEU A 102 10.22 9.08 8.19
N SER A 103 10.07 9.58 9.42
CA SER A 103 8.86 9.36 10.23
C SER A 103 7.62 10.04 9.64
N LEU A 104 7.79 11.10 8.84
CA LEU A 104 6.67 11.75 8.14
C LEU A 104 6.11 10.88 7.01
N ILE A 105 6.89 9.92 6.49
CA ILE A 105 6.49 9.08 5.36
C ILE A 105 6.05 7.70 5.86
N GLY A 106 4.75 7.40 5.73
CA GLY A 106 4.19 6.12 6.15
C GLY A 106 4.49 5.78 7.61
N ASN A 107 4.49 6.80 8.49
CA ASN A 107 4.82 6.72 9.91
C ASN A 107 6.17 6.06 10.24
N GLY A 108 7.12 6.03 9.29
CA GLY A 108 8.40 5.33 9.46
C GLY A 108 8.29 3.80 9.41
N GLU A 109 7.18 3.27 8.88
CA GLU A 109 6.92 1.82 8.73
C GLU A 109 6.93 1.35 7.27
N SER A 110 7.14 2.25 6.31
CA SER A 110 7.21 1.91 4.88
C SER A 110 8.45 1.08 4.52
N PHE A 111 8.40 0.30 3.43
CA PHE A 111 9.52 -0.56 3.02
C PHE A 111 10.84 0.22 2.79
N THR A 112 10.76 1.37 2.11
CA THR A 112 11.92 2.20 1.73
C THR A 112 12.39 3.14 2.85
N PHE A 113 11.46 3.65 3.65
CA PHE A 113 11.72 4.64 4.70
C PHE A 113 11.59 4.09 6.12
N SER A 114 11.51 2.76 6.30
CA SER A 114 11.43 2.16 7.63
C SER A 114 12.66 2.51 8.47
N LEU A 115 12.40 2.91 9.71
CA LEU A 115 13.45 3.17 10.70
C LEU A 115 14.06 1.87 11.24
N LYS A 116 13.29 0.78 11.24
CA LYS A 116 13.64 -0.46 11.96
C LYS A 116 13.73 -1.66 11.03
N TYR A 117 14.88 -2.32 11.06
CA TYR A 117 15.04 -3.66 10.52
C TYR A 117 14.37 -4.67 11.47
N GLY A 118 13.42 -5.45 10.95
CA GLY A 118 12.67 -6.43 11.72
C GLY A 118 11.91 -7.42 10.84
N GLU A 119 11.11 -8.28 11.45
CA GLU A 119 10.33 -9.31 10.73
C GLU A 119 9.35 -8.68 9.73
N SER A 120 8.70 -7.57 10.07
CA SER A 120 7.80 -6.85 9.17
C SER A 120 8.51 -6.39 7.89
N TRP A 121 9.73 -5.85 8.00
CA TRP A 121 10.51 -5.43 6.84
C TRP A 121 10.96 -6.62 5.99
N LYS A 122 11.36 -7.74 6.62
CA LYS A 122 11.72 -8.99 5.92
C LYS A 122 10.52 -9.56 5.15
N LEU A 123 9.33 -9.54 5.76
CA LEU A 123 8.09 -9.98 5.13
C LEU A 123 7.75 -9.11 3.93
N LEU A 124 7.75 -7.78 4.09
CA LEU A 124 7.52 -6.83 3.00
C LEU A 124 8.52 -7.03 1.86
N ARG A 125 9.81 -7.24 2.17
CA ARG A 125 10.84 -7.55 1.16
C ARG A 125 10.50 -8.82 0.37
N LYS A 126 10.06 -9.87 1.05
CA LYS A 126 9.70 -11.15 0.44
C LYS A 126 8.48 -10.99 -0.48
N ILE A 127 7.45 -10.28 -0.01
CA ILE A 127 6.24 -9.99 -0.80
C ILE A 127 6.60 -9.20 -2.06
N LEU A 128 7.32 -8.09 -1.90
CA LEU A 128 7.72 -7.25 -3.02
C LEU A 128 8.63 -7.99 -4.02
N GLY A 129 9.57 -8.79 -3.52
CA GLY A 129 10.44 -9.61 -4.37
C GLY A 129 9.66 -10.64 -5.19
N ASN A 130 8.65 -11.27 -4.60
CA ASN A 130 7.78 -12.21 -5.30
C ASN A 130 6.91 -11.50 -6.35
N ALA A 131 6.33 -10.35 -6.01
CA ALA A 131 5.52 -9.55 -6.93
C ALA A 131 6.36 -9.09 -8.14
N LEU A 132 7.52 -8.48 -7.90
CA LEU A 132 8.43 -8.05 -8.97
C LEU A 132 8.88 -9.21 -9.86
N ARG A 133 9.13 -10.40 -9.27
CA ARG A 133 9.47 -11.59 -10.03
C ARG A 133 8.34 -12.02 -10.96
N SER A 134 7.10 -12.03 -10.46
CA SER A 134 5.91 -12.36 -11.26
C SER A 134 5.79 -11.45 -12.48
N PHE A 135 5.89 -10.14 -12.30
CA PHE A 135 5.82 -9.18 -13.40
C PHE A 135 7.01 -9.29 -14.37
N SER A 136 8.23 -9.50 -13.85
CA SER A 136 9.42 -9.66 -14.70
C SER A 136 9.39 -10.91 -15.59
N GLN A 137 8.55 -11.90 -15.23
CA GLN A 137 8.41 -13.18 -15.94
C GLN A 137 7.08 -13.28 -16.69
N GLU A 138 6.24 -12.25 -16.62
CA GLU A 138 4.96 -12.23 -17.31
C GLU A 138 5.19 -12.16 -18.82
N LYS A 139 4.41 -12.96 -19.58
CA LYS A 139 4.57 -13.04 -21.03
C LYS A 139 4.28 -11.68 -21.66
N ALA A 140 5.13 -11.29 -22.59
CA ALA A 140 4.90 -10.11 -23.41
C ALA A 140 3.56 -10.22 -24.16
N LYS A 141 2.93 -9.08 -24.42
CA LYS A 141 1.71 -9.04 -25.24
C LYS A 141 2.05 -9.29 -26.71
N ASN A 142 3.23 -8.83 -27.11
CA ASN A 142 3.79 -9.04 -28.45
C ASN A 142 4.78 -10.22 -28.46
N SER A 143 4.67 -11.09 -29.46
CA SER A 143 5.48 -12.33 -29.57
C SER A 143 6.97 -12.11 -29.85
N THR A 144 7.40 -10.87 -30.04
CA THR A 144 8.80 -10.48 -30.30
C THR A 144 9.64 -10.39 -29.03
N PHE A 145 9.03 -10.17 -27.87
CA PHE A 145 9.73 -9.98 -26.60
C PHE A 145 9.61 -11.21 -25.69
N SER A 146 10.64 -11.45 -24.87
CA SER A 146 10.66 -12.58 -23.94
C SER A 146 9.72 -12.40 -22.75
N CYS A 147 9.57 -11.15 -22.27
CA CYS A 147 8.67 -10.80 -21.18
C CYS A 147 8.15 -9.36 -21.28
N LEU A 148 7.11 -9.06 -20.52
CA LEU A 148 6.44 -7.76 -20.48
C LEU A 148 7.38 -6.62 -20.05
N LEU A 149 8.34 -6.91 -19.16
CA LEU A 149 9.37 -5.95 -18.77
C LEU A 149 10.27 -5.54 -19.95
N GLU A 150 10.71 -6.51 -20.75
CA GLU A 150 11.55 -6.26 -21.93
C GLU A 150 10.78 -5.43 -22.97
N GLU A 151 9.50 -5.73 -23.17
CA GLU A 151 8.62 -4.97 -24.06
C GLU A 151 8.55 -3.49 -23.65
N HIS A 152 8.31 -3.20 -22.37
CA HIS A 152 8.26 -1.82 -21.88
C HIS A 152 9.61 -1.10 -21.99
N VAL A 153 10.71 -1.75 -21.58
CA VAL A 153 12.06 -1.15 -21.64
C VAL A 153 12.46 -0.87 -23.09
N SER A 154 12.21 -1.80 -24.00
CA SER A 154 12.56 -1.64 -25.42
C SER A 154 11.74 -0.55 -26.09
N THR A 155 10.45 -0.46 -25.77
CA THR A 155 9.56 0.59 -26.29
C THR A 155 10.03 1.97 -25.85
N GLU A 156 10.33 2.15 -24.56
CA GLU A 156 10.84 3.41 -24.03
C GLU A 156 12.22 3.78 -24.58
N ALA A 157 13.09 2.79 -24.79
CA ALA A 157 14.41 3.03 -25.39
C ALA A 157 14.31 3.55 -26.83
N VAL A 158 13.36 3.01 -27.62
CA VAL A 158 13.10 3.47 -28.99
C VAL A 158 12.54 4.90 -29.00
N GLU A 159 11.57 5.21 -28.14
CA GLU A 159 11.03 6.58 -28.03
C GLU A 159 12.09 7.57 -27.58
N LEU A 160 12.91 7.22 -26.58
CA LEU A 160 14.01 8.06 -26.12
C LEU A 160 15.04 8.34 -27.22
N ALA A 161 15.35 7.35 -28.06
CA ALA A 161 16.24 7.52 -29.20
C ALA A 161 15.68 8.51 -30.23
N LYS A 162 14.37 8.46 -30.51
CA LYS A 162 13.69 9.42 -31.38
C LYS A 162 13.71 10.83 -30.78
N ASP A 163 13.46 10.95 -29.48
CA ASP A 163 13.50 12.23 -28.78
C ASP A 163 14.91 12.85 -28.84
N PHE A 164 15.96 12.04 -28.66
CA PHE A 164 17.34 12.48 -28.81
C PHE A 164 17.67 12.89 -30.24
N GLU A 165 17.24 12.13 -31.24
CA GLU A 165 17.41 12.47 -32.64
C GLU A 165 16.73 13.82 -32.95
N ASN A 166 15.49 14.01 -32.49
CA ASN A 166 14.74 15.25 -32.65
C ASN A 166 15.44 16.45 -31.99
N CYS A 167 15.93 16.30 -30.76
CA CYS A 167 16.69 17.36 -30.07
C CYS A 167 18.05 17.64 -30.72
N SER A 168 18.61 16.68 -31.46
CA SER A 168 19.90 16.83 -32.14
C SER A 168 19.82 17.43 -33.55
N LYS A 169 18.61 17.64 -34.10
CA LYS A 169 18.39 18.13 -35.48
C LYS A 169 19.08 19.46 -35.80
N ASP A 170 19.23 20.33 -34.80
CA ASP A 170 19.88 21.63 -34.96
C ASP A 170 21.40 21.60 -34.71
N ASN A 171 22.01 20.42 -34.57
CA ASN A 171 23.41 20.23 -34.12
C ASN A 171 23.75 20.94 -32.79
N ASN A 172 22.73 21.22 -31.98
CA ASN A 172 22.89 21.85 -30.67
C ASN A 172 23.04 20.82 -29.55
N TYR A 173 23.82 21.17 -28.53
CA TYR A 173 23.87 20.40 -27.30
C TYR A 173 22.53 20.50 -26.56
N PHE A 174 22.03 19.38 -26.04
CA PHE A 174 20.82 19.34 -25.23
C PHE A 174 21.06 18.59 -23.91
N ASN A 175 20.24 18.88 -22.90
CA ASN A 175 20.29 18.20 -21.61
C ASN A 175 19.27 17.04 -21.60
N GLY A 176 19.75 15.81 -21.78
CA GLY A 176 18.90 14.61 -21.81
C GLY A 176 18.33 14.15 -20.47
N ARG A 177 18.66 14.81 -19.34
CA ARG A 177 18.25 14.33 -18.00
C ARG A 177 16.72 14.20 -17.85
N GLY A 178 15.97 15.17 -18.37
CA GLY A 178 14.50 15.16 -18.30
C GLY A 178 13.91 13.99 -19.09
N LEU A 179 14.37 13.80 -20.33
CA LEU A 179 13.93 12.73 -21.22
C LEU A 179 14.25 11.34 -20.66
N ILE A 180 15.47 11.14 -20.12
CA ILE A 180 15.85 9.88 -19.46
C ILE A 180 14.98 9.62 -18.23
N SER A 181 14.73 10.65 -17.41
CA SER A 181 13.89 10.52 -16.21
C SER A 181 12.45 10.17 -16.58
N CYS A 182 11.94 10.74 -17.67
CA CYS A 182 10.62 10.45 -18.23
C CYS A 182 10.51 8.98 -18.66
N ALA A 183 11.43 8.52 -19.51
CA ALA A 183 11.45 7.14 -20.01
C ALA A 183 11.54 6.12 -18.86
N VAL A 184 12.44 6.34 -17.89
CA VAL A 184 12.57 5.44 -16.72
C VAL A 184 11.32 5.46 -15.85
N ALA A 185 10.74 6.65 -15.58
CA ALA A 185 9.50 6.75 -14.81
C ALA A 185 8.35 6.03 -15.51
N ASN A 186 8.33 6.02 -16.85
CA ASN A 186 7.26 5.40 -17.62
C ASN A 186 7.34 3.88 -17.56
N VAL A 187 8.56 3.31 -17.60
CA VAL A 187 8.77 1.88 -17.32
C VAL A 187 8.26 1.54 -15.91
N VAL A 188 8.60 2.35 -14.90
CA VAL A 188 8.15 2.11 -13.52
C VAL A 188 6.62 2.19 -13.42
N CYS A 189 5.99 3.19 -14.04
CA CYS A 189 4.53 3.33 -14.05
C CYS A 189 3.84 2.17 -14.76
N ALA A 190 4.39 1.71 -15.88
CA ALA A 190 3.86 0.55 -16.59
C ALA A 190 3.90 -0.71 -15.72
N LEU A 191 4.98 -0.91 -14.96
CA LEU A 191 5.12 -2.05 -14.06
C LEU A 191 4.23 -1.93 -12.81
N CYS A 192 4.10 -0.74 -12.23
CA CYS A 192 3.38 -0.55 -10.97
C CYS A 192 1.87 -0.38 -11.15
N PHE A 193 1.43 0.24 -12.25
CA PHE A 193 0.03 0.61 -12.48
C PHE A 193 -0.55 0.00 -13.76
N GLY A 194 0.23 -0.76 -14.53
CA GLY A 194 -0.22 -1.32 -15.81
C GLY A 194 -0.46 -0.26 -16.89
N LYS A 195 0.00 0.99 -16.67
CA LYS A 195 -0.26 2.13 -17.54
C LYS A 195 1.03 2.80 -17.99
N ARG A 196 1.16 2.95 -19.31
CA ARG A 196 2.17 3.77 -19.97
C ARG A 196 1.56 5.12 -20.31
N TYR A 197 2.32 6.19 -20.09
CA TYR A 197 1.92 7.57 -20.36
C TYR A 197 2.58 8.08 -21.64
N GLU A 198 1.94 9.06 -22.27
CA GLU A 198 2.60 9.87 -23.30
C GLU A 198 3.64 10.79 -22.66
N HIS A 199 4.72 11.10 -23.39
CA HIS A 199 5.85 11.86 -22.81
C HIS A 199 5.50 13.32 -22.49
N ASP A 200 4.40 13.85 -23.03
CA ASP A 200 3.85 15.19 -22.81
C ASP A 200 2.63 15.21 -21.86
N ASP A 201 2.26 14.05 -21.30
CA ASP A 201 1.14 13.93 -20.37
C ASP A 201 1.40 14.78 -19.11
N LYS A 202 0.47 15.71 -18.83
CA LYS A 202 0.59 16.67 -17.73
C LYS A 202 0.51 16.01 -16.35
N ASP A 203 -0.33 14.97 -16.22
CA ASP A 203 -0.47 14.23 -14.97
C ASP A 203 0.83 13.44 -14.71
N PHE A 204 1.41 12.84 -15.75
CA PHE A 204 2.68 12.13 -15.67
C PHE A 204 3.87 13.05 -15.37
N HIS A 205 3.94 14.22 -16.00
CA HIS A 205 4.93 15.24 -15.67
C HIS A 205 4.82 15.70 -14.22
N SER A 206 3.61 15.88 -13.71
CA SER A 206 3.41 16.24 -12.30
C SER A 206 4.00 15.17 -11.36
N LEU A 207 3.84 13.88 -11.69
CA LEU A 207 4.42 12.76 -10.95
C LEU A 207 5.96 12.77 -10.95
N ILE A 208 6.58 13.09 -12.09
CA ILE A 208 8.03 13.21 -12.22
C ILE A 208 8.55 14.44 -11.46
N GLU A 209 7.85 15.56 -11.55
CA GLU A 209 8.20 16.83 -10.89
C GLU A 209 8.14 16.70 -9.37
N ILE A 210 7.15 15.97 -8.84
CA ILE A 210 7.03 15.60 -7.42
C ILE A 210 8.33 14.94 -6.89
N ASN A 211 8.95 14.05 -7.66
CA ASN A 211 10.23 13.44 -7.28
C ASN A 211 11.39 14.44 -7.25
N SER A 212 11.37 15.46 -8.10
CA SER A 212 12.40 16.50 -8.11
C SER A 212 12.30 17.45 -6.91
N GLU A 213 11.07 17.77 -6.47
CA GLU A 213 10.81 18.54 -5.24
C GLU A 213 11.32 17.78 -4.02
N LEU A 214 11.09 16.47 -3.94
CA LEU A 214 11.62 15.61 -2.87
C LEU A 214 13.16 15.56 -2.90
N GLN A 215 13.77 15.35 -4.06
CA GLN A 215 15.24 15.34 -4.18
C GLN A 215 15.85 16.66 -3.73
N THR A 216 15.21 17.78 -4.04
CA THR A 216 15.66 19.11 -3.59
C THR A 216 15.48 19.27 -2.08
N ALA A 217 14.37 18.79 -1.52
CA ALA A 217 14.09 18.81 -0.09
C ALA A 217 14.96 17.84 0.73
N SER A 218 15.44 16.75 0.12
CA SER A 218 16.24 15.68 0.74
C SER A 218 17.76 15.84 0.53
N GLY A 219 18.16 16.49 -0.57
CA GLY A 219 19.57 16.71 -0.93
C GLY A 219 20.30 17.73 -0.06
N SER A 220 19.56 18.59 0.64
CA SER A 220 20.09 19.27 1.82
C SER A 220 19.90 18.30 2.98
N VAL A 221 21.01 17.80 3.56
CA VAL A 221 21.06 17.07 4.85
C VAL A 221 19.96 17.63 5.74
N SER A 222 18.81 16.95 5.81
CA SER A 222 17.56 17.59 6.25
C SER A 222 17.82 18.13 7.63
N LEU A 223 17.98 19.45 7.77
CA LEU A 223 18.49 20.05 9.00
C LEU A 223 17.58 19.69 10.18
N LEU A 224 16.31 19.40 9.87
CA LEU A 224 15.31 18.83 10.75
C LEU A 224 15.81 17.55 11.44
N ASP A 225 16.47 16.63 10.74
CA ASP A 225 16.93 15.36 11.31
C ASP A 225 18.09 15.50 12.30
N PHE A 226 18.80 16.62 12.22
CA PHE A 226 20.03 16.89 12.95
C PHE A 226 19.89 17.99 14.00
N ILE A 227 18.90 18.87 13.84
CA ILE A 227 18.62 20.02 14.71
C ILE A 227 17.13 19.96 15.12
N PRO A 228 16.80 19.25 16.22
CA PRO A 228 15.40 18.97 16.60
C PRO A 228 14.54 20.21 16.83
N ILE A 229 15.13 21.34 17.25
CA ILE A 229 14.38 22.57 17.46
C ILE A 229 13.72 23.09 16.17
N LEU A 230 14.25 22.72 15.00
CA LEU A 230 13.68 23.10 13.71
C LEU A 230 12.37 22.36 13.40
N HIS A 231 12.01 21.30 14.13
CA HIS A 231 10.72 20.59 13.95
C HIS A 231 9.52 21.50 14.23
N TYR A 232 9.68 22.46 15.14
CA TYR A 232 8.61 23.37 15.57
C TYR A 232 8.44 24.58 14.66
N PHE A 233 9.38 24.83 13.74
CA PHE A 233 9.33 25.99 12.85
C PHE A 233 8.80 25.58 11.47
N PRO A 234 7.78 26.28 10.93
CA PRO A 234 7.30 26.00 9.58
C PRO A 234 8.42 26.34 8.57
N SER A 235 8.93 25.32 7.88
CA SER A 235 9.96 25.48 6.86
C SER A 235 9.42 25.18 5.47
N ALA A 236 10.00 25.80 4.45
CA ALA A 236 9.70 25.48 3.04
C ALA A 236 9.94 23.99 2.75
N THR A 237 10.96 23.39 3.38
CA THR A 237 11.24 21.95 3.33
C THR A 237 10.08 21.13 3.85
N LEU A 238 9.56 21.40 5.05
CA LEU A 238 8.41 20.66 5.60
C LEU A 238 7.17 20.78 4.70
N LYS A 239 6.90 21.98 4.16
CA LYS A 239 5.79 22.18 3.22
C LYS A 239 5.97 21.36 1.94
N ALA A 240 7.18 21.34 1.37
CA ALA A 240 7.49 20.54 0.19
C ALA A 240 7.31 19.04 0.45
N VAL A 241 7.72 18.55 1.63
CA VAL A 241 7.53 17.13 2.01
C VAL A 241 6.06 16.78 2.17
N HIS A 242 5.26 17.62 2.83
CA HIS A 242 3.82 17.40 2.95
C HIS A 242 3.13 17.42 1.58
N LYS A 243 3.49 18.38 0.72
CA LYS A 243 2.98 18.47 -0.65
C LYS A 243 3.32 17.21 -1.45
N PHE A 244 4.57 16.74 -1.37
CA PHE A 244 5.02 15.49 -1.98
C PHE A 244 4.17 14.30 -1.53
N ILE A 245 4.05 14.08 -0.22
CA ILE A 245 3.30 12.94 0.35
C ILE A 245 1.84 13.01 -0.08
N SER A 246 1.22 14.19 0.02
CA SER A 246 -0.19 14.37 -0.36
C SER A 246 -0.42 14.07 -1.83
N ASN A 247 0.43 14.59 -2.72
CA ASN A 247 0.25 14.36 -4.15
C ASN A 247 0.45 12.90 -4.53
N LEU A 248 1.45 12.24 -3.95
CA LEU A 248 1.75 10.84 -4.20
C LEU A 248 0.64 9.92 -3.67
N ASN A 249 0.10 10.20 -2.48
CA ASN A 249 -1.05 9.47 -1.95
C ASN A 249 -2.30 9.68 -2.81
N ASN A 250 -2.61 10.92 -3.21
CA ASN A 250 -3.75 11.21 -4.08
C ASN A 250 -3.64 10.50 -5.42
N TYR A 251 -2.42 10.43 -5.98
CA TYR A 251 -2.18 9.69 -7.22
C TYR A 251 -2.42 8.19 -7.01
N PHE A 252 -1.86 7.59 -5.97
CA PHE A 252 -2.09 6.17 -5.67
C PHE A 252 -3.55 5.86 -5.44
N GLU A 253 -4.25 6.68 -4.66
CA GLU A 253 -5.68 6.51 -4.38
C GLU A 253 -6.51 6.57 -5.67
N ARG A 254 -6.22 7.53 -6.55
CA ARG A 254 -6.84 7.60 -7.88
C ARG A 254 -6.54 6.36 -8.73
N SER A 255 -5.29 5.93 -8.83
CA SER A 255 -4.94 4.74 -9.62
C SER A 255 -5.56 3.46 -9.07
N ILE A 256 -5.62 3.33 -7.74
CA ILE A 256 -6.29 2.20 -7.08
C ILE A 256 -7.80 2.25 -7.37
N GLN A 257 -8.43 3.43 -7.26
CA GLN A 257 -9.84 3.59 -7.54
C GLN A 257 -10.17 3.34 -9.01
N GLU A 258 -9.39 3.90 -9.95
CA GLU A 258 -9.48 3.61 -11.38
C GLU A 258 -9.34 2.10 -11.62
N HIS A 259 -8.39 1.43 -10.95
CA HIS A 259 -8.26 -0.02 -11.05
C HIS A 259 -9.49 -0.74 -10.51
N TYR A 260 -10.10 -0.32 -9.40
CA TYR A 260 -11.34 -0.90 -8.89
C TYR A 260 -12.52 -0.68 -9.85
N ASP A 261 -12.66 0.52 -10.39
CA ASP A 261 -13.75 0.92 -11.28
C ASP A 261 -13.65 0.24 -12.66
N THR A 262 -12.42 0.10 -13.15
CA THR A 262 -12.09 -0.58 -14.41
C THR A 262 -11.67 -2.02 -14.21
N TYR A 263 -11.80 -2.56 -12.99
CA TYR A 263 -11.55 -3.95 -12.69
C TYR A 263 -12.58 -4.77 -13.46
N ASP A 264 -12.24 -5.09 -14.69
CA ASP A 264 -12.95 -6.08 -15.46
C ASP A 264 -12.69 -7.38 -14.70
N VAL A 265 -13.67 -7.80 -13.89
CA VAL A 265 -13.65 -9.10 -13.22
C VAL A 265 -13.25 -10.06 -14.32
N PRO A 266 -12.09 -10.73 -14.24
CA PRO A 266 -11.65 -11.54 -15.36
C PRO A 266 -12.72 -12.58 -15.62
N SER A 267 -13.57 -12.33 -16.61
CA SER A 267 -14.45 -13.34 -17.14
C SER A 267 -13.48 -14.36 -17.74
N ALA A 268 -13.24 -15.47 -17.03
CA ALA A 268 -12.43 -16.63 -17.43
C ALA A 268 -11.16 -16.97 -16.62
N HIS A 269 -11.00 -16.59 -15.35
CA HIS A 269 -10.11 -17.38 -14.47
C HIS A 269 -10.96 -18.30 -13.59
N GLY A 270 -11.13 -19.54 -14.06
CA GLY A 270 -11.72 -20.62 -13.28
C GLY A 270 -10.96 -20.84 -11.95
N PRO A 271 -11.49 -21.70 -11.06
CA PRO A 271 -10.96 -21.84 -9.70
C PRO A 271 -9.44 -22.09 -9.70
N THR A 272 -8.74 -21.48 -8.73
CA THR A 272 -7.28 -21.64 -8.56
C THR A 272 -6.88 -23.08 -8.25
N VAL A 273 -7.79 -23.83 -7.62
CA VAL A 273 -7.70 -25.29 -7.44
C VAL A 273 -8.74 -25.97 -8.33
N LYS A 274 -8.26 -26.66 -9.37
CA LYS A 274 -9.08 -27.48 -10.27
C LYS A 274 -8.99 -28.96 -9.87
N PRO A 275 -9.92 -29.82 -10.31
CA PRO A 275 -9.77 -31.27 -10.14
C PRO A 275 -8.41 -31.72 -10.69
N TYR A 276 -7.64 -32.40 -9.85
CA TYR A 276 -6.34 -32.93 -10.24
C TYR A 276 -6.52 -34.04 -11.30
N PRO A 277 -5.79 -33.98 -12.44
CA PRO A 277 -5.94 -34.95 -13.51
C PRO A 277 -5.49 -36.34 -13.05
N ASN A 278 -6.16 -37.40 -13.54
CA ASN A 278 -5.83 -38.80 -13.24
C ASN A 278 -5.79 -39.12 -11.73
N PHE A 279 -6.64 -38.47 -10.95
CA PHE A 279 -6.70 -38.64 -9.50
C PHE A 279 -7.04 -40.07 -9.07
N ASN A 280 -6.31 -40.58 -8.08
CA ASN A 280 -6.56 -41.86 -7.42
C ASN A 280 -6.48 -41.69 -5.89
N ALA A 281 -7.64 -41.81 -5.23
CA ALA A 281 -7.76 -41.60 -3.79
C ALA A 281 -6.90 -42.57 -2.95
N ASN A 282 -6.75 -43.82 -3.38
CA ASN A 282 -5.93 -44.82 -2.66
C ASN A 282 -4.44 -44.49 -2.73
N THR A 283 -3.99 -43.95 -3.87
CA THR A 283 -2.59 -43.52 -4.05
C THR A 283 -2.29 -42.33 -3.15
N ASP A 284 -3.14 -41.30 -3.16
CA ASP A 284 -2.99 -40.15 -2.27
C ASP A 284 -3.06 -40.56 -0.80
N ALA A 285 -3.97 -41.46 -0.42
CA ALA A 285 -4.08 -41.97 0.94
C ALA A 285 -2.80 -42.71 1.38
N ALA A 286 -2.21 -43.55 0.53
CA ALA A 286 -0.96 -44.24 0.83
C ALA A 286 0.23 -43.29 0.95
N LEU A 287 0.30 -42.26 0.09
CA LEU A 287 1.34 -41.22 0.18
C LEU A 287 1.21 -40.40 1.47
N LEU A 288 -0.02 -40.02 1.85
CA LEU A 288 -0.28 -39.33 3.11
C LEU A 288 0.08 -40.21 4.32
N ASP A 289 -0.27 -41.50 4.31
CA ASP A 289 0.09 -42.42 5.41
C ASP A 289 1.61 -42.52 5.58
N LYS A 290 2.35 -42.65 4.47
CA LYS A 290 3.81 -42.66 4.49
C LYS A 290 4.38 -41.32 5.00
N ALA A 291 3.83 -40.20 4.53
CA ALA A 291 4.26 -38.86 4.91
C ALA A 291 4.03 -38.56 6.41
N ILE A 292 2.92 -39.05 6.95
CA ILE A 292 2.58 -38.92 8.37
C ILE A 292 3.51 -39.78 9.26
N LYS A 293 3.85 -41.00 8.83
CA LYS A 293 4.60 -41.97 9.65
C LYS A 293 6.12 -41.79 9.61
N VAL A 294 6.67 -41.08 8.63
CA VAL A 294 8.13 -40.89 8.54
C VAL A 294 8.63 -40.08 9.74
N LYS A 295 9.83 -40.41 10.23
CA LYS A 295 10.47 -39.66 11.32
C LYS A 295 10.66 -38.21 10.88
N GLY A 296 10.03 -37.28 11.58
CA GLY A 296 10.08 -35.84 11.28
C GLY A 296 8.95 -35.31 10.41
N VAL A 297 7.99 -36.16 9.99
CA VAL A 297 6.80 -35.83 9.16
C VAL A 297 7.14 -35.15 7.83
N ASP A 298 6.71 -35.73 6.72
CA ASP A 298 6.91 -35.13 5.40
C ASP A 298 5.82 -34.09 5.08
N GLU A 299 6.00 -32.89 5.63
CA GLU A 299 5.10 -31.75 5.44
C GLU A 299 4.96 -31.35 3.96
N ASN A 300 6.02 -31.50 3.16
CA ASN A 300 6.01 -31.11 1.75
C ASN A 300 5.04 -31.97 0.94
N THR A 301 5.08 -33.29 1.14
CA THR A 301 4.13 -34.21 0.49
C THR A 301 2.69 -33.92 0.92
N ILE A 302 2.47 -33.61 2.20
CA ILE A 302 1.14 -33.25 2.72
C ILE A 302 0.64 -31.97 2.04
N ILE A 303 1.46 -30.90 2.00
CA ILE A 303 1.11 -29.63 1.35
C ILE A 303 0.83 -29.84 -0.13
N GLU A 304 1.67 -30.60 -0.83
CA GLU A 304 1.52 -30.86 -2.26
C GLU A 304 0.18 -31.55 -2.59
N ILE A 305 -0.24 -32.53 -1.79
CA ILE A 305 -1.53 -33.19 -1.98
C ILE A 305 -2.66 -32.22 -1.59
N MET A 306 -2.63 -31.63 -0.38
CA MET A 306 -3.75 -30.84 0.13
C MET A 306 -4.04 -29.59 -0.70
N ALA A 307 -3.01 -28.90 -1.20
CA ALA A 307 -3.16 -27.67 -1.97
C ALA A 307 -3.55 -27.88 -3.44
N LYS A 308 -3.25 -29.07 -4.01
CA LYS A 308 -3.49 -29.36 -5.44
C LYS A 308 -4.71 -30.23 -5.71
N ARG A 309 -5.40 -30.75 -4.69
CA ARG A 309 -6.64 -31.54 -4.85
C ARG A 309 -7.88 -30.68 -4.61
N SER A 310 -8.92 -30.88 -5.42
CA SER A 310 -10.23 -30.27 -5.17
C SER A 310 -10.81 -30.78 -3.85
N ASN A 311 -11.77 -30.07 -3.26
CA ASN A 311 -12.38 -30.52 -2.00
C ASN A 311 -13.02 -31.91 -2.14
N THR A 312 -13.73 -32.16 -3.25
CA THR A 312 -14.30 -33.48 -3.57
C THR A 312 -13.24 -34.58 -3.57
N GLN A 313 -12.09 -34.34 -4.19
CA GLN A 313 -10.97 -35.29 -4.20
C GLN A 313 -10.39 -35.49 -2.80
N ARG A 314 -10.29 -34.42 -1.99
CA ARG A 314 -9.87 -34.53 -0.57
C ARG A 314 -10.84 -35.38 0.24
N GLN A 315 -12.15 -35.27 0.03
CA GLN A 315 -13.13 -36.14 0.69
C GLN A 315 -12.98 -37.61 0.26
N GLN A 316 -12.74 -37.87 -1.02
CA GLN A 316 -12.45 -39.22 -1.52
C GLN A 316 -11.17 -39.79 -0.91
N THR A 317 -10.11 -39.00 -0.82
CA THR A 317 -8.85 -39.38 -0.15
C THR A 317 -9.06 -39.64 1.34
N LYS A 318 -9.86 -38.83 2.03
CA LYS A 318 -10.23 -39.03 3.44
C LYS A 318 -10.92 -40.38 3.65
N ALA A 319 -11.87 -40.73 2.79
CA ALA A 319 -12.56 -42.03 2.85
C ALA A 319 -11.60 -43.20 2.54
N ALA A 320 -10.78 -43.09 1.49
CA ALA A 320 -9.79 -44.11 1.13
C ALA A 320 -8.75 -44.34 2.24
N TYR A 321 -8.29 -43.27 2.89
CA TYR A 321 -7.37 -43.35 4.02
C TYR A 321 -7.99 -44.10 5.22
N GLN A 322 -9.23 -43.76 5.57
CA GLN A 322 -9.96 -44.46 6.63
C GLN A 322 -10.14 -45.95 6.32
N GLN A 323 -10.46 -46.28 5.07
CA GLN A 323 -10.62 -47.67 4.64
C GLN A 323 -9.29 -48.45 4.69
N ALA A 324 -8.19 -47.83 4.26
CA ALA A 324 -6.88 -48.49 4.20
C ALA A 324 -6.20 -48.64 5.57
N THR A 325 -6.39 -47.67 6.47
CA THR A 325 -5.64 -47.60 7.75
C THR A 325 -6.49 -47.90 8.98
N GLY A 326 -7.82 -47.86 8.85
CA GLY A 326 -8.76 -47.94 9.98
C GLY A 326 -8.80 -46.67 10.85
N LYS A 327 -8.05 -45.62 10.51
CA LYS A 327 -7.97 -44.36 11.29
C LYS A 327 -8.47 -43.16 10.48
N PRO A 328 -9.11 -42.17 11.12
CA PRO A 328 -9.57 -40.98 10.40
C PRO A 328 -8.38 -40.09 10.04
N LEU A 329 -8.35 -39.64 8.79
CA LEU A 329 -7.26 -38.85 8.24
C LEU A 329 -7.07 -37.53 9.01
N ASP A 330 -8.16 -36.89 9.44
CA ASP A 330 -8.11 -35.67 10.25
C ASP A 330 -7.39 -35.89 11.58
N ALA A 331 -7.70 -36.96 12.31
CA ALA A 331 -7.00 -37.28 13.56
C ALA A 331 -5.52 -37.62 13.33
N ALA A 332 -5.20 -38.34 12.25
CA ALA A 332 -3.82 -38.68 11.91
C ALA A 332 -2.99 -37.42 11.61
N LEU A 333 -3.51 -36.50 10.77
CA LEU A 333 -2.83 -35.24 10.47
C LEU A 333 -2.74 -34.33 11.67
N LYS A 334 -3.80 -34.26 12.50
CA LYS A 334 -3.78 -33.51 13.76
C LYS A 334 -2.69 -33.99 14.73
N SER A 335 -2.41 -35.30 14.75
CA SER A 335 -1.35 -35.85 15.59
C SER A 335 0.07 -35.64 15.04
N ALA A 336 0.18 -35.34 13.74
CA ALA A 336 1.45 -35.25 13.03
C ALA A 336 1.91 -33.81 12.80
N LEU A 337 0.97 -32.88 12.62
CA LEU A 337 1.24 -31.47 12.34
C LEU A 337 1.09 -30.63 13.62
N SER A 338 1.62 -29.40 13.58
CA SER A 338 1.42 -28.43 14.66
C SER A 338 1.34 -27.00 14.13
N GLY A 339 0.72 -26.10 14.90
CA GLY A 339 0.63 -24.67 14.60
C GLY A 339 -0.17 -24.37 13.33
N HIS A 340 0.20 -23.30 12.61
CA HIS A 340 -0.59 -22.82 11.47
C HIS A 340 -0.72 -23.82 10.32
N LEU A 341 0.26 -24.71 10.13
CA LEU A 341 0.17 -25.73 9.10
C LEU A 341 -0.91 -26.77 9.43
N GLU A 342 -1.02 -27.16 10.71
CA GLU A 342 -2.10 -28.02 11.21
C GLU A 342 -3.46 -27.38 10.92
N ASP A 343 -3.65 -26.11 11.32
CA ASP A 343 -4.91 -25.38 11.15
C ASP A 343 -5.36 -25.35 9.69
N VAL A 344 -4.44 -25.00 8.77
CA VAL A 344 -4.74 -24.91 7.33
C VAL A 344 -5.05 -26.29 6.75
N VAL A 345 -4.27 -27.32 7.06
CA VAL A 345 -4.47 -28.67 6.52
C VAL A 345 -5.79 -29.27 7.01
N LEU A 346 -6.12 -29.11 8.29
CA LEU A 346 -7.40 -29.57 8.84
C LEU A 346 -8.59 -28.78 8.27
N GLY A 347 -8.42 -27.47 8.05
CA GLY A 347 -9.40 -26.64 7.34
C GLY A 347 -9.66 -27.14 5.92
N LEU A 348 -8.59 -27.45 5.17
CA LEU A 348 -8.68 -27.99 3.81
C LEU A 348 -9.41 -29.35 3.74
N LEU A 349 -9.40 -30.15 4.80
CA LEU A 349 -10.10 -31.44 4.83
C LEU A 349 -11.59 -31.36 5.12
N LYS A 350 -12.10 -30.22 5.60
CA LYS A 350 -13.52 -30.00 5.82
C LYS A 350 -14.22 -29.75 4.48
N THR A 351 -15.48 -30.17 4.34
CA THR A 351 -16.30 -29.66 3.23
C THR A 351 -16.49 -28.14 3.38
N PRO A 352 -16.83 -27.40 2.32
CA PRO A 352 -17.06 -25.95 2.45
C PRO A 352 -18.06 -25.60 3.56
N ALA A 353 -19.19 -26.31 3.63
CA ALA A 353 -20.19 -26.10 4.68
C ALA A 353 -19.68 -26.46 6.09
N GLN A 354 -18.88 -27.52 6.24
CA GLN A 354 -18.25 -27.86 7.52
C GLN A 354 -17.22 -26.82 7.96
N TYR A 355 -16.47 -26.25 7.01
CA TYR A 355 -15.48 -25.22 7.32
C TYR A 355 -16.16 -23.92 7.72
N ASP A 356 -17.18 -23.50 6.99
CA ASP A 356 -17.98 -22.32 7.35
C ASP A 356 -18.68 -22.49 8.70
N ALA A 357 -19.29 -23.66 8.96
CA ALA A 357 -19.89 -23.96 10.25
C ALA A 357 -18.85 -23.93 11.39
N TYR A 358 -17.64 -24.45 11.14
CA TYR A 358 -16.52 -24.38 12.09
C TYR A 358 -16.12 -22.93 12.40
N LEU A 359 -15.96 -22.10 11.37
CA LEU A 359 -15.60 -20.69 11.53
C LEU A 359 -16.68 -19.91 12.29
N LEU A 360 -17.96 -20.11 11.94
CA LEU A 360 -19.09 -19.51 12.66
C LEU A 360 -19.13 -19.93 14.13
N LYS A 361 -18.83 -21.21 14.43
CA LYS A 361 -18.81 -21.66 15.82
C LYS A 361 -17.68 -21.02 16.60
N HIS A 362 -16.51 -20.88 15.97
CA HIS A 362 -15.32 -20.30 16.62
C HIS A 362 -15.43 -18.78 16.77
N SER A 363 -16.11 -18.09 15.84
CA SER A 363 -16.34 -16.66 15.94
C SER A 363 -17.28 -16.27 17.09
N MET A 364 -18.10 -17.22 17.57
CA MET A 364 -19.00 -17.03 18.72
C MET A 364 -18.52 -17.78 19.98
N LYS A 365 -17.23 -18.10 20.06
CA LYS A 365 -16.67 -18.87 21.17
C LYS A 365 -15.77 -18.01 22.04
N GLY A 366 -16.18 -17.79 23.28
CA GLY A 366 -15.32 -17.20 24.31
C GLY A 366 -15.79 -15.81 24.75
N LEU A 367 -14.85 -14.98 25.21
CA LEU A 367 -15.15 -13.60 25.61
C LEU A 367 -15.02 -12.69 24.39
N GLY A 368 -16.15 -12.23 23.89
CA GLY A 368 -16.25 -11.42 22.67
C GLY A 368 -16.66 -12.27 21.46
N THR A 369 -17.16 -11.57 20.44
CA THR A 369 -17.65 -12.15 19.19
C THR A 369 -16.77 -11.64 18.07
N ASP A 370 -16.37 -12.48 17.13
CA ASP A 370 -15.73 -12.04 15.88
C ASP A 370 -16.83 -11.71 14.87
N GLU A 371 -17.28 -10.45 14.91
CA GLU A 371 -18.36 -9.98 14.05
C GLU A 371 -17.98 -10.01 12.57
N ASP A 372 -16.70 -9.76 12.22
CA ASP A 372 -16.23 -9.72 10.84
C ASP A 372 -16.36 -11.10 10.17
N THR A 373 -16.02 -12.19 10.87
CA THR A 373 -16.20 -13.56 10.36
C THR A 373 -17.68 -13.91 10.17
N LEU A 374 -18.54 -13.58 11.14
CA LEU A 374 -19.99 -13.81 11.03
C LEU A 374 -20.57 -13.12 9.79
N ILE A 375 -20.17 -11.87 9.60
CA ILE A 375 -20.52 -11.04 8.46
C ILE A 375 -20.04 -11.66 7.15
N GLU A 376 -18.76 -12.03 7.07
CA GLU A 376 -18.14 -12.48 5.84
C GLU A 376 -18.89 -13.71 5.31
N ILE A 377 -19.18 -14.66 6.21
CA ILE A 377 -19.85 -15.91 5.88
C ILE A 377 -21.32 -15.67 5.55
N LEU A 378 -22.10 -15.10 6.47
CA LEU A 378 -23.55 -15.05 6.31
C LEU A 378 -24.01 -14.17 5.14
N ALA A 379 -23.21 -13.17 4.78
CA ALA A 379 -23.62 -12.22 3.76
C ALA A 379 -23.11 -12.59 2.35
N SER A 380 -22.03 -13.38 2.22
CA SER A 380 -21.47 -13.80 0.91
C SER A 380 -21.96 -15.16 0.39
N ARG A 381 -22.47 -16.05 1.25
CA ARG A 381 -22.93 -17.41 0.87
C ARG A 381 -24.33 -17.39 0.28
N THR A 382 -24.58 -18.13 -0.79
CA THR A 382 -25.92 -18.27 -1.42
C THR A 382 -26.94 -18.87 -0.45
N ASN A 383 -28.25 -18.75 -0.74
CA ASN A 383 -29.29 -19.35 0.13
C ASN A 383 -29.08 -20.86 0.29
N ARG A 384 -28.74 -21.56 -0.80
CA ARG A 384 -28.44 -23.00 -0.77
C ARG A 384 -27.26 -23.32 0.15
N GLU A 385 -26.18 -22.55 0.07
CA GLU A 385 -25.01 -22.73 0.94
C GLU A 385 -25.32 -22.41 2.40
N ILE A 386 -26.08 -21.35 2.68
CA ILE A 386 -26.52 -21.01 4.05
C ILE A 386 -27.36 -22.15 4.65
N GLN A 387 -28.29 -22.72 3.89
CA GLN A 387 -29.10 -23.85 4.34
C GLN A 387 -28.24 -25.10 4.63
N GLU A 388 -27.25 -25.37 3.77
CA GLU A 388 -26.28 -26.44 3.98
C GLU A 388 -25.44 -26.21 5.25
N ILE A 389 -24.93 -24.99 5.44
CA ILE A 389 -24.20 -24.58 6.65
C ILE A 389 -25.05 -24.78 7.90
N CYS A 390 -26.30 -24.32 7.91
CA CYS A 390 -27.21 -24.48 9.04
C CYS A 390 -27.46 -25.96 9.37
N SER A 391 -27.62 -26.81 8.36
CA SER A 391 -27.76 -28.26 8.53
C SER A 391 -26.52 -28.88 9.17
N VAL A 392 -25.34 -28.59 8.62
CA VAL A 392 -24.05 -29.11 9.12
C VAL A 392 -23.74 -28.59 10.52
N TYR A 393 -24.02 -27.32 10.80
CA TYR A 393 -23.81 -26.70 12.11
C TYR A 393 -24.62 -27.42 13.19
N LYS A 394 -25.89 -27.71 12.90
CA LYS A 394 -26.76 -28.47 13.81
C LYS A 394 -26.27 -29.90 14.02
N GLU A 395 -25.78 -30.54 12.96
CA GLU A 395 -25.22 -31.88 13.04
C GLU A 395 -23.95 -31.92 13.88
N GLU A 396 -23.00 -31.00 13.67
CA GLU A 396 -21.70 -31.00 14.36
C GLU A 396 -21.82 -30.51 15.81
N TYR A 397 -22.55 -29.42 16.06
CA TYR A 397 -22.55 -28.73 17.35
C TYR A 397 -23.78 -28.99 18.21
N LYS A 398 -24.77 -29.73 17.68
CA LYS A 398 -26.02 -30.09 18.38
C LYS A 398 -26.80 -28.88 18.90
N THR A 399 -26.59 -27.71 18.28
CA THR A 399 -27.30 -26.46 18.53
C THR A 399 -27.60 -25.81 17.19
N ASP A 400 -28.66 -25.02 17.13
CA ASP A 400 -29.03 -24.31 15.92
C ASP A 400 -28.20 -23.02 15.81
N LEU A 401 -27.76 -22.66 14.61
CA LEU A 401 -26.93 -21.48 14.38
C LEU A 401 -27.62 -20.19 14.85
N ASP A 402 -28.94 -20.10 14.70
CA ASP A 402 -29.76 -18.97 15.12
C ASP A 402 -29.73 -18.76 16.65
N LYS A 403 -29.71 -19.83 17.43
CA LYS A 403 -29.61 -19.78 18.90
C LYS A 403 -28.28 -19.20 19.34
N ASP A 404 -27.20 -19.69 18.75
CA ASP A 404 -25.84 -19.22 19.06
C ASP A 404 -25.68 -17.74 18.65
N ILE A 405 -26.15 -17.34 17.46
CA ILE A 405 -26.19 -15.93 17.06
C ILE A 405 -27.02 -15.09 18.05
N THR A 406 -28.17 -15.61 18.49
CA THR A 406 -29.05 -14.90 19.42
C THR A 406 -28.41 -14.65 20.78
N SER A 407 -27.63 -15.62 21.29
CA SER A 407 -26.94 -15.49 22.56
C SER A 407 -25.72 -14.57 22.49
N ASP A 408 -25.02 -14.54 21.35
CA ASP A 408 -23.74 -13.83 21.22
C ASP A 408 -23.87 -12.42 20.62
N THR A 409 -25.05 -12.06 20.11
CA THR A 409 -25.27 -10.76 19.46
C THR A 409 -26.52 -10.06 19.98
N SER A 410 -26.62 -8.75 19.75
CA SER A 410 -27.77 -7.96 20.22
C SER A 410 -28.19 -6.87 19.21
N GLY A 411 -29.34 -6.24 19.50
CA GLY A 411 -29.84 -5.10 18.72
C GLY A 411 -30.16 -5.40 17.25
N ASP A 412 -30.00 -4.39 16.42
CA ASP A 412 -30.25 -4.48 14.98
C ASP A 412 -29.22 -5.40 14.28
N PHE A 413 -28.00 -5.51 14.82
CA PHE A 413 -26.97 -6.43 14.36
C PHE A 413 -27.41 -7.89 14.43
N ARG A 414 -27.93 -8.32 15.58
CA ARG A 414 -28.54 -9.66 15.72
C ARG A 414 -29.66 -9.90 14.72
N THR A 415 -30.57 -8.93 14.60
CA THR A 415 -31.74 -9.04 13.71
C THR A 415 -31.30 -9.27 12.26
N ALA A 416 -30.25 -8.56 11.84
CA ALA A 416 -29.65 -8.72 10.53
C ALA A 416 -29.06 -10.10 10.28
N LEU A 417 -28.17 -10.57 11.19
CA LEU A 417 -27.53 -11.88 11.06
C LEU A 417 -28.55 -13.01 11.07
N LEU A 418 -29.56 -12.94 11.94
CA LEU A 418 -30.66 -13.92 11.97
C LEU A 418 -31.51 -13.92 10.69
N SER A 419 -31.59 -12.80 9.99
CA SER A 419 -32.29 -12.74 8.72
C SER A 419 -31.44 -13.36 7.60
N LEU A 420 -30.12 -13.12 7.60
CA LEU A 420 -29.20 -13.74 6.65
C LEU A 420 -29.11 -15.27 6.86
N SER A 421 -29.05 -15.72 8.11
CA SER A 421 -28.92 -17.15 8.45
C SER A 421 -30.15 -18.00 8.08
N LYS A 422 -31.28 -17.37 7.71
CA LYS A 422 -32.45 -18.09 7.19
C LYS A 422 -32.23 -18.62 5.77
N GLY A 423 -31.30 -18.03 5.00
CA GLY A 423 -31.07 -18.43 3.61
C GLY A 423 -32.34 -18.33 2.76
N SER A 424 -33.06 -17.22 2.89
CA SER A 424 -34.34 -16.96 2.20
C SER A 424 -34.33 -15.61 1.46
N ARG A 425 -33.16 -15.20 0.96
CA ARG A 425 -33.03 -13.97 0.17
C ARG A 425 -33.74 -14.13 -1.17
N THR A 426 -34.22 -13.03 -1.73
CA THR A 426 -34.83 -13.04 -3.06
C THR A 426 -33.78 -13.48 -4.09
N GLU A 427 -34.10 -14.44 -4.95
CA GLU A 427 -33.22 -14.93 -6.04
C GLU A 427 -33.79 -14.60 -7.43
N THR A 428 -34.87 -13.82 -7.49
CA THR A 428 -35.48 -13.41 -8.75
C THR A 428 -34.59 -12.42 -9.50
N LEU A 429 -34.59 -12.55 -10.84
CA LEU A 429 -33.90 -11.65 -11.77
C LEU A 429 -34.72 -10.39 -12.11
N SER A 430 -35.93 -10.27 -11.57
CA SER A 430 -36.86 -9.18 -11.86
C SER A 430 -36.90 -8.19 -10.70
N VAL A 431 -36.59 -6.93 -10.99
CA VAL A 431 -36.65 -5.84 -10.02
C VAL A 431 -38.09 -5.53 -9.64
N ASP A 432 -38.41 -5.65 -8.35
CA ASP A 432 -39.65 -5.10 -7.79
C ASP A 432 -39.44 -3.61 -7.46
N GLU A 433 -39.84 -2.75 -8.41
CA GLU A 433 -39.70 -1.29 -8.35
C GLU A 433 -40.56 -0.68 -7.22
N ASP A 434 -41.76 -1.22 -6.99
CA ASP A 434 -42.67 -0.76 -5.94
C ASP A 434 -42.12 -1.07 -4.55
N LEU A 435 -41.55 -2.26 -4.38
CA LEU A 435 -40.86 -2.63 -3.15
C LEU A 435 -39.60 -1.79 -2.94
N ALA A 436 -38.84 -1.48 -4.00
CA ALA A 436 -37.65 -0.64 -3.92
C ALA A 436 -38.00 0.81 -3.50
N ASP A 437 -39.05 1.38 -4.08
CA ASP A 437 -39.50 2.74 -3.76
C ASP A 437 -40.22 2.79 -2.38
N LYS A 438 -40.84 1.68 -1.93
CA LYS A 438 -41.39 1.55 -0.58
C LYS A 438 -40.30 1.36 0.48
N ASP A 439 -39.25 0.61 0.17
CA ASP A 439 -38.07 0.48 1.03
C ASP A 439 -37.42 1.86 1.19
N ALA A 440 -37.15 2.58 0.09
CA ALA A 440 -36.58 3.92 0.11
C ALA A 440 -37.43 4.97 0.88
N ARG A 441 -38.75 4.79 0.92
CA ARG A 441 -39.72 5.70 1.58
C ARG A 441 -40.17 5.27 2.98
N GLY A 442 -39.65 4.15 3.52
CA GLY A 442 -40.10 3.60 4.80
C GLY A 442 -39.98 4.56 5.99
N SER A 443 -40.90 4.48 6.95
CA SER A 443 -40.81 5.21 8.23
C SER A 443 -39.97 4.41 9.25
N GLY A 444 -38.83 4.97 9.66
CA GLY A 444 -37.88 4.39 10.60
C GLY A 444 -36.55 5.16 10.60
N THR A 445 -35.61 4.84 11.50
CA THR A 445 -34.22 5.32 11.35
C THR A 445 -33.63 4.80 10.04
N ARG A 446 -32.83 5.62 9.34
CA ARG A 446 -32.23 5.31 8.03
C ARG A 446 -31.53 3.94 8.01
N ASP A 447 -30.90 3.56 9.11
CA ASP A 447 -30.17 2.29 9.27
C ASP A 447 -31.10 1.06 9.13
N LYS A 448 -32.34 1.12 9.61
CA LYS A 448 -33.30 -0.01 9.53
C LYS A 448 -33.83 -0.23 8.12
N ILE A 449 -33.97 0.85 7.37
CA ILE A 449 -34.37 0.82 5.96
C ILE A 449 -33.25 0.20 5.14
N LEU A 450 -32.01 0.64 5.38
CA LEU A 450 -30.84 0.14 4.69
C LEU A 450 -30.59 -1.35 4.94
N ILE A 451 -30.62 -1.77 6.20
CA ILE A 451 -30.47 -3.18 6.59
C ILE A 451 -31.54 -4.04 5.90
N ARG A 452 -32.79 -3.56 5.81
CA ARG A 452 -33.87 -4.26 5.11
C ARG A 452 -33.58 -4.43 3.62
N ILE A 453 -33.15 -3.37 2.94
CA ILE A 453 -32.79 -3.42 1.50
C ILE A 453 -31.62 -4.39 1.28
N MET A 454 -30.56 -4.28 2.09
CA MET A 454 -29.34 -5.06 1.88
C MET A 454 -29.49 -6.56 2.18
N ILE A 455 -30.43 -6.94 3.06
CA ILE A 455 -30.66 -8.36 3.40
C ILE A 455 -31.74 -9.02 2.53
N SER A 456 -32.73 -8.25 2.06
CA SER A 456 -33.93 -8.84 1.43
C SER A 456 -33.84 -8.94 -0.09
N ARG A 457 -32.98 -8.13 -0.74
CA ARG A 457 -32.89 -8.05 -2.21
C ARG A 457 -31.95 -9.09 -2.80
N SER A 458 -32.25 -9.50 -4.03
CA SER A 458 -31.33 -10.30 -4.83
C SER A 458 -30.09 -9.46 -5.16
N GLU A 459 -28.96 -10.11 -5.39
CA GLU A 459 -27.74 -9.44 -5.82
C GLU A 459 -27.92 -8.64 -7.11
N VAL A 460 -28.73 -9.17 -8.04
CA VAL A 460 -29.08 -8.54 -9.32
C VAL A 460 -29.91 -7.28 -9.09
N ASP A 461 -30.96 -7.36 -8.28
CA ASP A 461 -31.79 -6.21 -7.92
C ASP A 461 -31.00 -5.11 -7.23
N LEU A 462 -30.03 -5.48 -6.39
CA LEU A 462 -29.27 -4.51 -5.60
C LEU A 462 -28.41 -3.62 -6.48
N GLU A 463 -27.91 -4.13 -7.62
CA GLU A 463 -27.11 -3.35 -8.56
C GLU A 463 -27.97 -2.32 -9.30
N ASP A 464 -29.14 -2.73 -9.80
CA ASP A 464 -30.11 -1.82 -10.42
C ASP A 464 -30.61 -0.76 -9.42
N ILE A 465 -30.83 -1.14 -8.15
CA ILE A 465 -31.18 -0.20 -7.08
C ILE A 465 -30.07 0.81 -6.85
N LYS A 466 -28.79 0.40 -6.82
CA LYS A 466 -27.66 1.34 -6.68
C LYS A 466 -27.62 2.34 -7.83
N VAL A 467 -27.86 1.87 -9.06
CA VAL A 467 -27.90 2.70 -10.26
C VAL A 467 -29.05 3.71 -10.19
N GLU A 468 -30.27 3.27 -9.92
CA GLU A 468 -31.45 4.14 -9.83
C GLU A 468 -31.37 5.10 -8.63
N TYR A 469 -30.82 4.65 -7.50
CA TYR A 469 -30.57 5.51 -6.34
C TYR A 469 -29.59 6.65 -6.68
N ARG A 470 -28.48 6.33 -7.35
CA ARG A 470 -27.51 7.33 -7.79
C ARG A 470 -28.13 8.33 -8.76
N LYS A 471 -28.96 7.88 -9.71
CA LYS A 471 -29.70 8.76 -10.64
C LYS A 471 -30.66 9.69 -9.90
N LYS A 472 -31.41 9.17 -8.92
CA LYS A 472 -32.46 9.90 -8.20
C LYS A 472 -31.91 10.90 -7.18
N TYR A 473 -30.81 10.57 -6.51
CA TYR A 473 -30.31 11.35 -5.36
C TYR A 473 -28.96 12.03 -5.59
N GLY A 474 -28.31 11.82 -6.73
CA GLY A 474 -27.03 12.46 -7.08
C GLY A 474 -25.84 12.01 -6.24
N LYS A 475 -26.02 11.02 -5.36
CA LYS A 475 -25.01 10.42 -4.50
C LYS A 475 -25.18 8.90 -4.51
N THR A 476 -24.08 8.18 -4.30
CA THR A 476 -24.16 6.72 -4.24
C THR A 476 -24.92 6.29 -2.98
N LEU A 477 -25.61 5.14 -3.06
CA LEU A 477 -26.21 4.53 -1.88
C LEU A 477 -25.16 4.38 -0.77
N TYR A 478 -23.91 4.02 -1.14
CA TYR A 478 -22.75 3.96 -0.25
C TYR A 478 -22.44 5.27 0.50
N GLN A 479 -22.36 6.39 -0.22
CA GLN A 479 -22.08 7.70 0.39
C GLN A 479 -23.16 8.09 1.38
N ASP A 480 -24.44 7.83 1.07
CA ASP A 480 -25.51 8.17 2.02
C ASP A 480 -25.50 7.27 3.26
N ILE A 481 -25.03 6.03 3.14
CA ILE A 481 -24.79 5.14 4.28
C ILE A 481 -23.66 5.69 5.15
N ALA A 482 -22.53 6.05 4.55
CA ALA A 482 -21.38 6.58 5.29
C ALA A 482 -21.71 7.91 6.00
N ASP A 483 -22.40 8.82 5.31
CA ASP A 483 -22.72 10.17 5.80
C ASP A 483 -23.81 10.18 6.89
N SER A 484 -24.70 9.18 6.91
CA SER A 484 -25.75 9.06 7.91
C SER A 484 -25.25 8.60 9.28
N HIS A 485 -24.05 8.01 9.34
CA HIS A 485 -23.42 7.53 10.57
C HIS A 485 -22.52 8.61 11.19
N LYS A 486 -23.03 9.37 12.17
CA LYS A 486 -22.16 10.14 13.09
C LYS A 486 -21.54 9.18 14.11
N PRO A 487 -20.25 9.32 14.47
CA PRO A 487 -19.61 8.47 15.47
C PRO A 487 -20.28 8.72 16.83
N ARG A 488 -21.18 7.83 17.23
CA ARG A 488 -21.65 7.70 18.60
C ARG A 488 -21.22 6.32 19.09
N HIS A 489 -20.64 6.31 20.28
CA HIS A 489 -20.05 5.15 20.95
C HIS A 489 -20.93 3.89 20.89
N SER A 490 -20.63 3.01 19.93
CA SER A 490 -20.66 1.54 19.99
C SER A 490 -20.58 1.02 18.53
N ASP A 491 -19.43 0.45 18.15
CA ASP A 491 -18.97 0.15 16.78
C ASP A 491 -19.78 -0.90 15.95
N SER A 492 -20.93 -1.40 16.41
CA SER A 492 -21.60 -2.56 15.79
C SER A 492 -22.48 -2.24 14.56
N SER A 493 -23.07 -1.04 14.46
CA SER A 493 -23.91 -0.65 13.30
C SER A 493 -23.10 -0.22 12.07
N LEU A 494 -21.97 0.46 12.29
CA LEU A 494 -21.00 0.81 11.25
C LEU A 494 -20.31 -0.45 10.70
N SER A 495 -19.96 -1.38 11.59
CA SER A 495 -19.48 -2.72 11.24
C SER A 495 -20.48 -3.43 10.32
N LEU A 496 -21.77 -3.49 10.70
CA LEU A 496 -22.82 -4.13 9.90
C LEU A 496 -23.05 -3.49 8.53
N SER A 497 -23.02 -2.17 8.45
CA SER A 497 -23.19 -1.46 7.18
C SER A 497 -21.98 -1.71 6.27
N ASN A 498 -20.76 -1.55 6.76
CA ASN A 498 -19.53 -1.85 6.00
C ASN A 498 -19.40 -3.33 5.64
N ALA A 499 -19.87 -4.21 6.51
CA ALA A 499 -19.99 -5.65 6.33
C ALA A 499 -20.92 -6.05 5.20
N MET A 500 -22.15 -5.52 5.20
CA MET A 500 -23.13 -5.76 4.15
C MET A 500 -22.72 -5.12 2.83
N ILE A 501 -22.01 -3.98 2.88
CA ILE A 501 -21.36 -3.37 1.72
C ILE A 501 -20.30 -4.33 1.15
N ARG A 502 -19.39 -4.87 1.97
CA ARG A 502 -18.37 -5.86 1.55
C ARG A 502 -19.01 -7.12 0.97
N ALA A 503 -20.09 -7.59 1.57
CA ALA A 503 -20.82 -8.76 1.11
C ALA A 503 -21.56 -8.52 -0.21
N SER A 504 -22.15 -7.34 -0.39
CA SER A 504 -22.73 -6.92 -1.66
C SER A 504 -21.68 -6.80 -2.77
N ILE A 505 -20.47 -6.32 -2.47
CA ILE A 505 -19.36 -6.27 -3.43
C ILE A 505 -18.88 -7.68 -3.81
N ASN A 506 -18.84 -8.59 -2.84
CA ASN A 506 -18.45 -9.98 -3.08
C ASN A 506 -19.51 -10.78 -3.81
N SER A 507 -20.79 -10.47 -3.56
CA SER A 507 -21.90 -11.06 -4.32
C SER A 507 -21.72 -10.68 -5.79
N THR A 508 -21.57 -9.40 -6.16
CA THR A 508 -21.42 -8.90 -7.56
C THR A 508 -20.41 -9.67 -8.44
N LYS A 509 -19.44 -10.36 -7.83
CA LYS A 509 -18.47 -11.24 -8.53
C LYS A 509 -19.06 -12.56 -9.04
N ILE A 510 -20.23 -12.99 -8.54
CA ILE A 510 -20.88 -14.27 -8.85
C ILE A 510 -21.92 -14.10 -9.98
N THR A 511 -22.73 -13.02 -9.99
CA THR A 511 -23.75 -12.83 -11.06
C THR A 511 -23.22 -12.17 -12.33
N ALA A 512 -22.07 -11.48 -12.30
CA ALA A 512 -21.43 -10.90 -13.49
C ALA A 512 -21.05 -11.95 -14.55
N SER A 513 -21.04 -13.26 -14.22
CA SER A 513 -20.87 -14.34 -15.19
C SER A 513 -22.11 -14.59 -16.05
N SER A 514 -23.29 -14.06 -15.69
CA SER A 514 -24.58 -14.39 -16.32
C SER A 514 -25.25 -13.23 -17.07
N ALA A 515 -24.87 -11.97 -16.84
CA ALA A 515 -25.59 -10.80 -17.36
C ALA A 515 -24.79 -10.01 -18.40
N LYS A 516 -24.28 -10.67 -19.44
CA LYS A 516 -23.60 -9.99 -20.56
C LYS A 516 -24.62 -9.55 -21.62
N SER A 517 -25.47 -8.58 -21.30
CA SER A 517 -26.25 -7.82 -22.30
C SER A 517 -26.94 -6.61 -21.66
N ARG A 518 -26.28 -5.44 -21.72
CA ARG A 518 -26.89 -4.11 -21.99
C ARG A 518 -25.86 -3.02 -21.74
N SER A 519 -25.26 -2.54 -22.81
CA SER A 519 -24.46 -1.32 -22.88
C SER A 519 -25.37 -0.09 -22.87
N VAL A 520 -25.23 0.79 -21.89
CA VAL A 520 -25.69 2.19 -22.00
C VAL A 520 -24.61 3.10 -21.40
N ASN A 521 -23.92 3.82 -22.29
CA ASN A 521 -23.03 4.93 -21.98
C ASN A 521 -23.79 6.04 -21.26
N LEU A 522 -23.34 6.45 -20.08
CA LEU A 522 -23.73 7.70 -19.42
C LEU A 522 -22.52 8.15 -18.57
N PHE A 523 -21.89 9.29 -18.91
CA PHE A 523 -21.75 10.47 -18.02
C PHE A 523 -20.72 11.50 -18.53
N SER A 524 -21.06 12.76 -18.26
CA SER A 524 -20.32 14.02 -18.48
C SER A 524 -19.76 14.52 -17.13
N PRO A 525 -18.65 15.29 -17.09
CA PRO A 525 -17.95 15.62 -15.85
C PRO A 525 -18.44 16.91 -15.19
N ALA A 526 -18.86 16.84 -13.92
CA ALA A 526 -18.97 18.00 -13.03
C ALA A 526 -18.83 17.57 -11.56
N ASP A 527 -18.22 18.46 -10.77
CA ASP A 527 -18.21 18.57 -9.30
C ASP A 527 -16.99 17.99 -8.52
N VAL A 528 -16.01 18.87 -8.34
CA VAL A 528 -14.94 18.82 -7.32
C VAL A 528 -15.39 19.65 -6.10
N PRO A 529 -15.34 19.14 -4.85
CA PRO A 529 -15.64 19.94 -3.65
C PRO A 529 -14.49 20.88 -3.27
N GLN A 530 -14.79 22.14 -2.95
CA GLN A 530 -13.82 23.08 -2.36
C GLN A 530 -13.68 22.93 -0.84
N PRO A 531 -12.54 23.32 -0.23
CA PRO A 531 -12.28 23.13 1.19
C PRO A 531 -12.99 24.15 2.10
N LEU A 532 -13.31 23.70 3.31
CA LEU A 532 -13.98 24.42 4.40
C LEU A 532 -13.16 25.59 4.98
N ASP A 533 -13.79 26.76 5.08
CA ASP A 533 -13.29 27.97 5.78
C ASP A 533 -13.41 27.81 7.31
N PRO A 534 -12.33 28.01 8.09
CA PRO A 534 -12.32 27.83 9.53
C PRO A 534 -12.71 29.10 10.29
N THR A 535 -13.84 29.75 9.99
CA THR A 535 -14.40 30.80 10.87
C THR A 535 -15.94 30.92 10.81
N ARG A 536 -16.67 30.24 11.70
CA ARG A 536 -17.68 30.87 12.59
C ARG A 536 -18.54 29.88 13.38
N SER A 537 -18.40 30.01 14.69
CA SER A 537 -19.36 29.65 15.73
C SER A 537 -20.73 30.31 15.56
N LYS A 538 -21.77 29.55 15.95
CA LYS A 538 -23.20 29.91 16.12
C LYS A 538 -23.49 31.37 16.51
N LYS A 539 -24.45 31.99 15.82
CA LYS A 539 -25.58 32.80 16.37
C LYS A 539 -26.53 33.26 15.23
N LEU A 540 -27.80 32.89 15.33
CA LEU A 540 -28.97 33.50 14.65
C LEU A 540 -29.55 34.62 15.55
N PRO A 541 -30.54 35.44 15.13
CA PRO A 541 -30.76 36.12 13.83
C PRO A 541 -31.01 37.64 14.05
N LEU A 542 -31.19 38.42 12.96
CA LEU A 542 -32.26 39.44 12.79
C LEU A 542 -32.02 40.34 11.55
N THR A 543 -33.06 40.42 10.72
CA THR A 543 -33.56 41.55 9.88
C THR A 543 -32.70 42.21 8.78
N ASN A 544 -33.26 42.13 7.56
CA ASN A 544 -33.07 42.94 6.32
C ASN A 544 -33.46 44.43 6.56
N PRO A 545 -33.34 45.41 5.60
CA PRO A 545 -32.75 45.40 4.25
C PRO A 545 -32.00 46.70 3.79
N ARG A 546 -31.49 46.65 2.53
CA ARG A 546 -31.16 47.75 1.58
C ARG A 546 -29.83 48.51 1.76
N ILE A 547 -29.00 48.55 0.72
CA ILE A 547 -28.80 49.69 -0.21
C ILE A 547 -27.85 49.26 -1.35
N ASN A 548 -28.12 49.79 -2.54
CA ASN A 548 -27.56 49.52 -3.85
C ASN A 548 -26.74 50.74 -4.33
N TRP A 549 -25.59 50.55 -5.00
CA TRP A 549 -25.10 51.34 -6.15
C TRP A 549 -23.83 50.65 -6.69
N GLU A 550 -23.85 50.04 -7.88
CA GLU A 550 -23.62 50.60 -9.22
C GLU A 550 -22.20 51.16 -9.51
N LYS A 551 -21.58 50.55 -10.53
CA LYS A 551 -21.00 51.21 -11.73
C LYS A 551 -19.55 51.73 -11.78
N HIS A 552 -18.97 51.29 -12.90
CA HIS A 552 -17.88 51.84 -13.73
C HIS A 552 -16.45 51.59 -13.21
N ARG A 553 -15.50 51.13 -14.03
CA ARG A 553 -15.23 51.41 -15.45
C ARG A 553 -14.31 50.32 -16.03
N GLY A 554 -14.40 50.08 -17.35
CA GLY A 554 -13.65 49.08 -18.12
C GLY A 554 -12.19 49.46 -18.48
N PRO A 555 -11.61 48.87 -19.55
CA PRO A 555 -10.29 48.19 -19.50
C PRO A 555 -9.20 48.84 -20.38
N ALA A 556 -7.94 48.46 -20.14
CA ALA A 556 -6.76 48.59 -21.03
C ALA A 556 -5.51 48.12 -20.23
N SER A 557 -4.39 47.61 -20.73
CA SER A 557 -3.92 47.13 -22.03
C SER A 557 -2.51 46.56 -21.79
N THR A 558 -2.08 45.68 -22.68
CA THR A 558 -0.72 45.14 -22.90
C THR A 558 0.42 46.16 -22.81
N LEU A 559 1.58 45.74 -22.28
CA LEU A 559 2.92 46.21 -22.71
C LEU A 559 4.04 45.25 -22.28
N HIS A 560 5.00 45.10 -23.19
CA HIS A 560 6.14 44.18 -23.24
C HIS A 560 7.35 44.62 -22.40
N SER A 561 8.14 43.60 -22.00
CA SER A 561 9.61 43.51 -21.90
C SER A 561 10.44 44.62 -21.24
N THR A 562 11.27 44.25 -20.26
CA THR A 562 12.76 44.13 -20.37
C THR A 562 13.37 44.12 -18.96
N HIS A 563 14.26 43.16 -18.68
CA HIS A 563 15.60 43.42 -18.15
C HIS A 563 16.37 42.11 -17.97
N SER A 564 17.28 41.88 -18.89
CA SER A 564 18.42 40.96 -18.76
C SER A 564 19.40 41.54 -17.74
N THR A 565 19.94 40.71 -16.85
CA THR A 565 21.19 41.00 -16.15
C THR A 565 22.10 39.79 -16.26
N SER A 566 23.16 39.96 -17.05
CA SER A 566 24.28 39.07 -17.20
C SER A 566 25.15 39.08 -15.94
N ILE A 567 25.53 37.90 -15.45
CA ILE A 567 26.70 37.75 -14.56
C ILE A 567 27.62 36.73 -15.22
N GLN A 568 28.72 37.25 -15.78
CA GLN A 568 29.89 36.47 -16.19
C GLN A 568 30.54 35.85 -14.96
N ALA A 569 30.68 34.52 -14.95
CA ALA A 569 31.60 33.83 -14.07
C ALA A 569 32.73 33.24 -14.92
N GLY A 570 33.95 33.75 -14.73
CA GLY A 570 35.16 33.20 -15.32
C GLY A 570 35.42 31.78 -14.84
N HIS A 571 35.82 30.92 -15.75
CA HIS A 571 36.35 29.60 -15.46
C HIS A 571 37.69 29.47 -16.19
N ASP A 572 38.77 29.74 -15.44
CA ASP A 572 40.08 29.19 -15.73
C ASP A 572 40.11 27.76 -15.17
N ILE A 573 40.09 26.78 -16.07
CA ILE A 573 40.50 25.41 -15.75
C ILE A 573 41.62 25.04 -16.72
N GLN A 574 42.85 25.08 -16.20
CA GLN A 574 44.02 24.45 -16.81
C GLN A 574 43.80 22.94 -16.88
N GLN A 575 43.73 22.40 -18.10
CA GLN A 575 43.95 20.98 -18.37
C GLN A 575 45.45 20.67 -18.30
N PRO A 576 45.88 19.55 -17.69
CA PRO A 576 47.21 19.02 -17.93
C PRO A 576 47.24 18.24 -19.25
N ARG A 577 48.14 18.66 -20.14
CA ARG A 577 48.56 17.93 -21.34
C ARG A 577 49.20 16.59 -20.95
N GLY A 578 48.75 15.51 -21.59
CA GLY A 578 49.49 14.26 -21.70
C GLY A 578 49.53 13.87 -23.18
N ASP A 579 50.73 13.82 -23.74
CA ASP A 579 51.00 13.45 -25.14
C ASP A 579 50.75 11.95 -25.41
N PRO A 580 50.53 11.56 -26.68
CA PRO A 580 50.03 10.24 -27.06
C PRO A 580 51.15 9.21 -27.24
N ALA A 581 50.92 7.97 -26.79
CA ALA A 581 51.76 6.83 -27.15
C ALA A 581 51.07 6.01 -28.26
N ASN A 582 51.88 5.70 -29.28
CA ASN A 582 51.58 5.05 -30.55
C ASN A 582 51.16 3.56 -30.37
N PRO A 583 50.40 2.94 -31.30
CA PRO A 583 49.84 1.60 -31.16
C PRO A 583 50.67 0.56 -31.93
N GLN A 584 51.32 -0.38 -31.25
CA GLN A 584 51.75 -1.66 -31.83
C GLN A 584 51.78 -2.75 -30.73
N ASP A 585 51.55 -3.98 -31.16
CA ASP A 585 51.57 -5.26 -30.43
C ASP A 585 50.26 -5.73 -29.78
N VAL A 586 49.38 -6.24 -30.66
CA VAL A 586 48.49 -7.37 -30.37
C VAL A 586 49.07 -8.61 -31.05
N PRO A 587 49.26 -9.71 -30.31
CA PRO A 587 48.90 -11.04 -30.80
C PRO A 587 47.81 -11.60 -29.88
N GLN A 588 46.58 -11.73 -30.40
CA GLN A 588 45.97 -13.03 -30.70
C GLN A 588 46.49 -14.17 -29.82
N ASP A 589 45.68 -14.56 -28.85
CA ASP A 589 45.54 -15.98 -28.56
C ASP A 589 44.09 -16.33 -28.24
N SER A 590 43.60 -17.30 -29.01
CA SER A 590 42.33 -17.96 -28.92
C SER A 590 42.55 -19.29 -28.20
N SER A 591 41.86 -19.56 -27.09
CA SER A 591 41.38 -20.91 -26.75
C SER A 591 40.63 -20.96 -25.41
N ILE A 592 39.39 -21.46 -25.49
CA ILE A 592 38.86 -22.59 -24.71
C ILE A 592 39.09 -22.57 -23.19
N ASN A 593 38.11 -22.06 -22.44
CA ASN A 593 37.21 -22.82 -21.53
C ASN A 593 36.28 -21.87 -20.77
#